data_AF-A0A1V3X3P9-F1
#
_entry.id   AF-A0A1V3X3P9-F1
#
_cell.length_a   1.000
_cell.length_b   1.000
_cell.length_c   1.000
_cell.angle_alpha   90.00
_cell.angle_beta   90.00
_cell.angle_gamma   90.00
#
_symmetry.space_group_name_H-M   'P 1'
#
loop_
_entity.id
_entity.type
_entity.pdbx_description
1 polymer ?
#
loop_
_entity_poly.entity_id
_entity_poly.type
_entity_poly.pdbx_seq_one_letter_code
_entity_poly.pdbx_strand_id
1 'polypeptide(L)'
;MRFLDGHRPGYDLTYDDVFIMPNRSEVASRFDVDLSTADGSGTTIPVVVANMTAVAGRRMAETVARRGGIVILPQDLPVPAVQQTVQFVKSRDLVLDTPVTLAPDDSVSDAMALIHKRAHGSPWSSSRAAPSVW
;
A
#
# COMPACT_ATOMS: atom_id res chain seq x y z
N MET A 1 4.75 -26.00 -6.71
CA MET A 1 5.94 -26.18 -5.84
C MET A 1 6.70 -27.41 -6.32
N ARG A 2 8.04 -27.36 -6.45
CA ARG A 2 8.85 -28.50 -6.92
C ARG A 2 9.94 -28.79 -5.89
N PHE A 3 9.97 -30.00 -5.36
CA PHE A 3 11.01 -30.47 -4.45
C PHE A 3 12.19 -31.08 -5.22
N LEU A 4 13.37 -31.12 -4.60
CA LEU A 4 14.54 -31.78 -5.17
C LEU A 4 14.32 -33.27 -5.38
N ASP A 5 14.91 -33.80 -6.44
CA ASP A 5 15.02 -35.23 -6.71
C ASP A 5 13.68 -35.99 -6.64
N GLY A 6 12.58 -35.29 -6.95
CA GLY A 6 11.24 -35.86 -6.93
C GLY A 6 10.72 -36.22 -5.53
N HIS A 7 11.34 -35.71 -4.47
CA HIS A 7 10.86 -35.90 -3.09
C HIS A 7 9.40 -35.48 -2.98
N ARG A 8 8.59 -36.33 -2.34
CA ARG A 8 7.20 -36.05 -2.00
C ARG A 8 7.06 -36.23 -0.50
N PRO A 9 6.99 -35.13 0.27
CA PRO A 9 6.80 -35.21 1.72
C PRO A 9 5.56 -36.03 2.05
N GLY A 10 5.66 -36.89 3.08
CA GLY A 10 4.52 -37.66 3.59
C GLY A 10 3.68 -36.90 4.61
N TYR A 11 3.96 -35.60 4.81
CA TYR A 11 3.37 -34.72 5.81
C TYR A 11 3.32 -33.29 5.28
N ASP A 12 2.51 -32.45 5.94
CA ASP A 12 2.38 -31.03 5.61
C ASP A 12 3.60 -30.25 6.10
N LEU A 13 4.02 -29.26 5.32
CA LEU A 13 5.16 -28.40 5.59
C LEU A 13 4.70 -26.95 5.79
N THR A 14 5.35 -26.23 6.70
CA THR A 14 5.26 -24.77 6.84
C THR A 14 6.49 -24.07 6.25
N TYR A 15 6.51 -22.74 6.26
CA TYR A 15 7.62 -21.93 5.71
C TYR A 15 8.96 -22.21 6.37
N ASP A 16 8.97 -22.51 7.68
CA ASP A 16 10.20 -22.74 8.44
C ASP A 16 10.80 -24.13 8.21
N ASP A 17 10.06 -25.06 7.59
CA ASP A 17 10.53 -26.42 7.34
C ASP A 17 11.34 -26.54 6.04
N VAL A 18 11.34 -25.50 5.21
CA VAL A 18 11.91 -25.52 3.87
C VAL A 18 12.82 -24.33 3.62
N PHE A 19 13.77 -24.52 2.71
CA PHE A 19 14.57 -23.43 2.17
C PHE A 19 14.54 -23.48 0.65
N ILE A 20 14.80 -22.34 0.01
CA ILE A 20 14.87 -22.24 -1.44
C ILE A 20 16.26 -22.71 -1.87
N MET A 21 16.34 -23.81 -2.63
CA MET A 21 17.59 -24.20 -3.26
C MET A 21 17.88 -23.26 -4.44
N PRO A 22 19.04 -22.58 -4.46
CA PRO A 22 19.42 -21.77 -5.61
C PRO A 22 19.49 -22.60 -6.88
N ASN A 23 19.10 -22.00 -8.00
CA ASN A 23 19.23 -22.61 -9.32
C ASN A 23 19.91 -21.63 -10.26
N ARG A 24 20.43 -22.11 -11.38
CA ARG A 24 20.98 -21.28 -12.45
C ARG A 24 19.93 -20.24 -12.86
N SER A 25 20.32 -18.97 -12.84
CA SER A 25 19.51 -17.84 -13.28
C SER A 25 20.28 -17.05 -14.34
N GLU A 26 19.56 -16.58 -15.35
CA GLU A 26 20.10 -15.67 -16.37
C GLU A 26 19.79 -14.19 -16.05
N VAL A 27 19.12 -13.93 -14.93
CA VAL A 27 18.81 -12.59 -14.43
C VAL A 27 20.10 -11.88 -14.03
N ALA A 28 20.45 -10.81 -14.75
CA ALA A 28 21.68 -10.06 -14.52
C ALA A 28 21.53 -9.01 -13.42
N SER A 29 20.35 -8.40 -13.30
CA SER A 29 20.05 -7.35 -12.32
C SER A 29 18.75 -7.62 -11.59
N ARG A 30 18.66 -7.18 -10.33
CA ARG A 30 17.40 -7.19 -9.57
C ARG A 30 16.28 -6.36 -10.24
N PHE A 31 16.66 -5.39 -11.08
CA PHE A 31 15.70 -4.57 -11.82
C PHE A 31 15.03 -5.34 -12.96
N ASP A 32 15.57 -6.49 -13.37
CA ASP A 32 15.01 -7.33 -14.44
C ASP A 32 13.99 -8.35 -13.91
N VAL A 33 13.72 -8.36 -12.60
CA VAL A 33 12.73 -9.25 -11.96
C VAL A 33 11.36 -8.59 -12.02
N ASP A 34 10.41 -9.22 -12.71
CA ASP A 34 9.02 -8.82 -12.70
C ASP A 34 8.27 -9.44 -11.51
N LEU A 35 7.60 -8.59 -10.73
CA LEU A 35 6.78 -8.97 -9.57
C LEU A 35 5.27 -8.81 -9.85
N SER A 36 4.90 -8.45 -11.09
CA SER A 36 3.51 -8.30 -11.48
C SER A 36 2.72 -9.58 -11.27
N THR A 37 1.46 -9.44 -10.86
CA THR A 37 0.56 -10.57 -10.65
C THR A 37 -0.16 -10.94 -11.94
N ALA A 38 -0.30 -12.24 -12.19
CA ALA A 38 -1.04 -12.80 -13.33
C ALA A 38 -2.43 -13.34 -12.94
N ASP A 39 -2.95 -12.96 -11.77
CA ASP A 39 -4.20 -13.46 -11.18
C ASP A 39 -5.43 -12.60 -11.49
N GLY A 40 -5.27 -11.56 -12.33
CA GLY A 40 -6.34 -10.62 -12.70
C GLY A 40 -6.55 -9.46 -11.71
N SER A 41 -5.79 -9.39 -10.61
CA SER A 41 -5.86 -8.27 -9.67
C SER A 41 -5.26 -6.97 -10.22
N GLY A 42 -4.38 -7.06 -11.22
CA GLY A 42 -3.71 -5.91 -11.83
C GLY A 42 -2.66 -5.25 -10.94
N THR A 43 -2.18 -5.95 -9.90
CA THR A 43 -1.14 -5.44 -9.00
C THR A 43 0.26 -5.60 -9.61
N THR A 44 1.15 -4.64 -9.35
CA THR A 44 2.55 -4.71 -9.81
C THR A 44 3.45 -5.45 -8.82
N ILE A 45 2.91 -5.82 -7.66
CA ILE A 45 3.55 -6.66 -6.65
C ILE A 45 2.54 -7.67 -6.08
N PRO A 46 2.98 -8.84 -5.60
CA PRO A 46 2.11 -9.87 -5.04
C PRO A 46 1.85 -9.61 -3.54
N VAL A 47 1.42 -8.39 -3.20
CA VAL A 47 1.16 -7.98 -1.81
C VAL A 47 -0.30 -7.61 -1.64
N VAL A 48 -0.98 -8.40 -0.80
CA VAL A 48 -2.38 -8.21 -0.42
C VAL A 48 -2.45 -7.94 1.07
N VAL A 49 -3.03 -6.81 1.46
CA VAL A 49 -3.27 -6.52 2.88
C VAL A 49 -4.50 -7.26 3.37
N ALA A 50 -4.34 -7.94 4.51
CA ALA A 50 -5.39 -8.69 5.17
C ALA A 50 -6.61 -7.81 5.54
N ASN A 51 -7.80 -8.40 5.43
CA ASN A 51 -9.10 -7.79 5.71
C ASN A 51 -9.40 -7.60 7.21
N MET A 52 -8.42 -7.09 7.97
CA MET A 52 -8.51 -6.92 9.41
C MET A 52 -8.67 -5.45 9.79
N THR A 53 -9.56 -5.14 10.74
CA THR A 53 -9.89 -3.77 11.17
C THR A 53 -8.68 -3.00 11.69
N ALA A 54 -7.73 -3.69 12.32
CA ALA A 54 -6.49 -3.10 12.81
C ALA A 54 -5.45 -2.83 11.70
N VAL A 55 -5.64 -3.38 10.49
CA VAL A 55 -4.64 -3.37 9.40
C VAL A 55 -5.15 -2.57 8.20
N ALA A 56 -6.36 -2.86 7.72
CA ALA A 56 -6.94 -2.32 6.49
C ALA A 56 -7.65 -0.96 6.70
N GLY A 57 -6.89 0.05 7.13
CA GLY A 57 -7.37 1.43 7.27
C GLY A 57 -7.18 2.28 6.00
N ARG A 58 -7.82 3.47 5.97
CA ARG A 58 -7.75 4.43 4.84
C ARG A 58 -6.31 4.74 4.38
N ARG A 59 -5.41 5.02 5.32
CA ARG A 59 -4.00 5.36 5.01
C ARG A 59 -3.22 4.17 4.49
N MET A 60 -3.48 2.97 5.02
CA MET A 60 -2.87 1.73 4.53
C MET A 60 -3.31 1.47 3.09
N ALA A 61 -4.62 1.57 2.83
CA ALA A 61 -5.20 1.38 1.50
C ALA A 61 -4.59 2.31 0.44
N GLU A 62 -4.47 3.61 0.75
CA GLU A 62 -3.80 4.56 -0.14
C GLU A 62 -2.32 4.19 -0.38
N THR A 63 -1.57 3.97 0.70
CA THR A 63 -0.12 3.75 0.61
C THR A 63 0.23 2.48 -0.16
N VAL A 64 -0.51 1.40 0.09
CA VAL A 64 -0.29 0.12 -0.59
C VAL A 64 -0.70 0.18 -2.04
N ALA A 65 -1.82 0.84 -2.36
CA ALA A 65 -2.23 1.05 -3.74
C ALA A 65 -1.18 1.84 -4.54
N ARG A 66 -0.57 2.88 -3.95
CA ARG A 66 0.53 3.64 -4.59
C ARG A 66 1.80 2.82 -4.83
N ARG A 67 2.04 1.80 -4.01
CA ARG A 67 3.15 0.84 -4.17
C ARG A 67 2.81 -0.32 -5.11
N GLY A 68 1.59 -0.31 -5.66
CA GLY A 68 1.12 -1.31 -6.61
C GLY A 68 0.60 -2.60 -5.99
N GLY A 69 0.33 -2.62 -4.69
CA GLY A 69 -0.38 -3.71 -4.02
C GLY A 69 -1.89 -3.44 -3.91
N ILE A 70 -2.61 -4.31 -3.22
CA ILE A 70 -4.06 -4.17 -2.98
C ILE A 70 -4.41 -4.36 -1.50
N VAL A 71 -5.50 -3.71 -1.07
CA VAL A 71 -6.02 -3.81 0.29
C VAL A 71 -7.46 -4.28 0.25
N ILE A 72 -7.75 -5.33 1.03
CA ILE A 72 -9.10 -5.84 1.22
C ILE A 72 -9.69 -5.20 2.47
N LEU A 73 -10.86 -4.57 2.36
CA LEU A 73 -11.52 -3.97 3.51
C LEU A 73 -12.20 -5.05 4.38
N PRO A 74 -12.22 -4.90 5.71
CA PRO A 74 -12.89 -5.84 6.59
C PRO A 74 -14.39 -5.93 6.28
N GLN A 75 -14.94 -7.14 6.37
CA GLN A 75 -16.35 -7.40 6.07
C GLN A 75 -17.30 -6.85 7.15
N ASP A 76 -16.81 -6.71 8.39
CA ASP A 76 -17.63 -6.28 9.54
C ASP A 76 -17.72 -4.75 9.69
N LEU A 77 -17.25 -3.99 8.69
CA LEU A 77 -17.41 -2.55 8.69
C LEU A 77 -18.83 -2.15 8.29
N PRO A 78 -19.43 -1.15 8.94
CA PRO A 78 -20.65 -0.53 8.46
C PRO A 78 -20.46 -0.04 7.02
N VAL A 79 -21.46 -0.27 6.15
CA VAL A 79 -21.43 0.14 4.74
C VAL A 79 -21.00 1.60 4.55
N PRO A 80 -21.47 2.59 5.35
CA PRO A 80 -21.00 3.96 5.22
C PRO A 80 -19.49 4.13 5.43
N ALA A 81 -18.88 3.37 6.34
CA ALA A 81 -17.44 3.43 6.59
C ALA A 81 -16.63 2.86 5.43
N VAL A 82 -17.13 1.77 4.81
CA VAL A 82 -16.56 1.19 3.58
C VAL A 82 -16.63 2.22 2.45
N GLN A 83 -17.80 2.82 2.21
CA GLN A 83 -17.99 3.83 1.16
C GLN A 83 -17.06 5.03 1.35
N GLN A 84 -16.96 5.58 2.56
CA GLN A 84 -16.04 6.67 2.87
C GLN A 84 -14.58 6.31 2.61
N THR A 85 -14.18 5.07 2.93
CA THR A 85 -12.81 4.59 2.69
C THR A 85 -12.53 4.44 1.20
N VAL A 86 -13.44 3.82 0.44
CA VAL A 86 -13.31 3.68 -1.01
C VAL A 86 -13.28 5.04 -1.69
N GLN A 87 -14.21 5.93 -1.37
CA GLN A 87 -14.25 7.28 -1.91
C GLN A 87 -12.99 8.05 -1.57
N PHE A 88 -12.50 7.95 -0.33
CA PHE A 88 -11.24 8.55 0.08
C PHE A 88 -10.10 8.06 -0.82
N VAL A 89 -9.89 6.76 -0.98
CA VAL A 89 -8.78 6.22 -1.80
C VAL A 89 -8.92 6.61 -3.27
N LYS A 90 -10.12 6.53 -3.83
CA LYS A 90 -10.36 6.86 -5.25
C LYS A 90 -10.29 8.35 -5.55
N SER A 91 -10.42 9.22 -4.53
CA SER A 91 -10.28 10.67 -4.70
C SER A 91 -8.84 11.17 -4.61
N ARG A 92 -7.84 10.29 -4.41
CA ARG A 92 -6.44 10.70 -4.24
C ARG A 92 -5.81 11.00 -5.61
N ASP A 93 -4.91 11.98 -5.63
CA ASP A 93 -4.10 12.29 -6.81
C ASP A 93 -3.15 11.12 -7.12
N LEU A 94 -2.98 10.77 -8.39
CA LEU A 94 -2.18 9.61 -8.81
C LEU A 94 -0.67 9.88 -8.75
N VAL A 95 -0.26 11.15 -8.80
CA VAL A 95 1.15 11.57 -8.86
C VAL A 95 1.58 12.15 -7.52
N LEU A 96 0.74 12.99 -6.92
CA LEU A 96 1.04 13.70 -5.67
C LEU A 96 0.60 12.88 -4.45
N ASP A 97 1.43 12.91 -3.42
CA ASP A 97 1.05 12.41 -2.10
C ASP A 97 -0.08 13.26 -1.51
N THR A 98 -1.00 12.61 -0.78
CA THR A 98 -2.10 13.32 -0.10
C THR A 98 -1.54 14.40 0.82
N PRO A 99 -1.83 15.70 0.67
CA PRO A 99 -1.23 16.75 1.49
C PRO A 99 -1.70 16.68 2.96
N VAL A 100 -0.95 17.33 3.85
CA VAL A 100 -1.49 17.74 5.16
C VAL A 100 -2.13 19.11 4.98
N THR A 101 -3.40 19.21 5.37
CA THR A 101 -4.21 20.43 5.23
C THR A 101 -4.40 21.10 6.57
N LEU A 102 -4.24 22.42 6.61
CA LEU A 102 -4.54 23.28 7.74
C LEU A 102 -5.54 24.36 7.29
N ALA A 103 -6.48 24.69 8.17
CA ALA A 103 -7.40 25.80 8.00
C ALA A 103 -6.72 27.14 8.38
N PRO A 104 -7.19 28.29 7.87
CA PRO A 104 -6.59 29.59 8.18
C PRO A 104 -6.68 29.98 9.66
N ASP A 105 -7.63 29.39 10.39
CA ASP A 105 -7.89 29.56 11.81
C ASP A 105 -7.17 28.54 12.70
N ASP A 106 -6.48 27.55 12.11
CA ASP A 106 -5.66 26.60 12.86
C ASP A 106 -4.46 27.29 13.50
N SER A 107 -4.10 26.85 14.70
CA SER A 107 -2.99 27.44 15.44
C SER A 107 -1.63 26.97 14.91
N VAL A 108 -0.58 27.75 15.18
CA VAL A 108 0.80 27.33 14.88
C VAL A 108 1.17 26.03 15.62
N SER A 109 0.61 25.79 16.80
CA SER A 109 0.77 24.54 17.53
C SER A 109 0.21 23.33 16.77
N ASP A 110 -0.93 23.48 16.08
CA ASP A 110 -1.50 22.42 15.25
C ASP A 110 -0.58 22.11 14.07
N ALA A 111 -0.04 23.15 13.44
CA ALA A 111 0.95 22.98 12.38
C ALA A 111 2.20 22.23 12.86
N MET A 112 2.76 22.60 14.01
CA MET A 112 3.94 21.93 14.59
C MET A 112 3.65 20.45 14.93
N ALA A 113 2.46 20.15 15.43
CA ALA A 113 2.03 18.79 15.74
C ALA A 113 1.85 17.92 14.48
N LEU A 114 1.52 18.52 13.34
CA LEU A 114 1.32 17.81 12.07
C LEU A 114 2.59 17.67 11.24
N ILE A 115 3.51 18.63 11.30
CA ILE A 115 4.78 18.62 10.53
C ILE A 115 5.57 17.33 10.76
N HIS A 116 5.61 16.85 12.01
CA HIS A 116 6.37 15.65 12.39
C HIS A 116 5.63 14.33 12.12
N LYS A 117 4.35 14.37 11.73
CA LYS A 117 3.59 13.15 11.41
C LYS A 117 3.97 12.55 10.07
N ARG A 118 4.91 13.15 9.33
CA ARG A 118 5.47 12.61 8.09
C ARG A 118 6.99 12.74 8.07
N ALA A 119 7.65 11.68 7.59
CA ALA A 119 9.12 11.57 7.55
C ALA A 119 9.79 12.47 6.50
N HIS A 120 9.01 13.01 5.56
CA HIS A 120 9.46 13.93 4.52
C HIS A 120 8.67 15.22 4.79
N GLY A 121 9.33 16.32 5.15
CA GLY A 121 8.68 17.58 5.55
C GLY A 121 7.44 17.87 4.70
N SER A 122 6.28 17.98 5.36
CA SER A 122 5.01 17.87 4.66
C SER A 122 4.78 19.07 3.73
N PRO A 123 4.45 18.86 2.44
CA PRO A 123 3.86 19.92 1.64
C PRO A 123 2.50 20.27 2.28
N TRP A 124 2.31 21.56 2.58
CA TRP A 124 1.06 22.13 3.08
C TRP A 124 0.32 22.79 1.92
N SER A 125 -0.98 22.57 1.84
CA SER A 125 -1.86 23.36 0.97
C SER A 125 -2.80 24.19 1.85
N SER A 126 -2.81 25.50 1.63
CA SER A 126 -3.84 26.38 2.22
C SER A 126 -5.19 26.11 1.56
N SER A 127 -6.29 26.18 2.32
CA SER A 127 -7.65 25.93 1.80
C SER A 127 -8.15 26.98 0.79
N ARG A 128 -7.35 28.00 0.45
CA ARG A 128 -7.62 28.82 -0.74
C ARG A 128 -7.01 28.13 -1.96
N ALA A 129 -7.89 27.55 -2.78
CA ALA A 129 -7.61 27.38 -4.20
C ALA A 129 -7.22 28.75 -4.76
N ALA A 130 -5.91 28.99 -4.94
CA ALA A 130 -5.46 30.03 -5.84
C ALA A 130 -5.71 29.51 -7.26
N PRO A 131 -6.36 30.28 -8.14
CA PRO A 131 -6.44 29.93 -9.55
C PRO A 131 -5.04 30.16 -10.15
N SER A 132 -4.29 29.09 -10.41
CA SER A 132 -3.16 29.11 -11.36
C SER A 132 -3.74 28.65 -12.70
N VAL A 133 -3.74 29.38 -13.82
CA VAL A 133 -2.67 30.15 -14.47
C VAL A 133 -1.29 29.62 -14.10
N TRP A 134 -0.98 28.44 -14.62
CA TRP A 134 0.11 28.13 -15.56
C TRP A 134 -0.17 26.75 -16.17
#